data_AF-A0A1F2TZA4-F1
#
_entry.id   AF-A0A1F2TZA4-F1
#
_cell.length_a   1.000
_cell.length_b   1.000
_cell.length_c   1.000
_cell.angle_alpha   90.00
_cell.angle_beta   90.00
_cell.angle_gamma   90.00
#
_symmetry.space_group_name_H-M   'P 1'
#
loop_
_entity.id
_entity.type
_entity.pdbx_description
1 polymer ?
#
loop_
_entity_poly.entity_id
_entity_poly.type
_entity_poly.pdbx_seq_one_letter_code
_entity_poly.pdbx_strand_id
1 'polypeptide(L)'
;MKEELFMNRKTFFVGLAILALLWPLATFVQAHMKIEKTQPADGTTVSAAPTSIQLFVTEKPDLAVTKVGLSGPSGKVELGPAHAMGEKTIMAAITGTMVDGKYAVDWQTAGDDGHVQKGAFTFTLTLKKGE
;
A
#
# COMPACT_ATOMS: atom_id res chain seq x y z
N MET A 1 -53.13 28.26 23.77
CA MET A 1 -52.86 26.82 23.89
C MET A 1 -51.35 26.63 23.72
N LYS A 2 -50.61 26.56 24.82
CA LYS A 2 -49.17 26.29 24.83
C LYS A 2 -48.98 25.15 25.83
N GLU A 3 -48.73 23.95 25.33
CA GLU A 3 -48.40 22.82 26.20
C GLU A 3 -46.93 22.92 26.59
N GLU A 4 -46.68 23.35 27.83
CA GLU A 4 -45.35 23.31 28.44
C GLU A 4 -45.10 21.86 28.86
N LEU A 5 -44.28 21.17 28.06
CA LEU A 5 -43.85 19.80 28.31
C LEU A 5 -43.01 19.75 29.59
N PHE A 6 -43.64 19.51 30.75
CA PHE A 6 -42.94 19.27 32.01
C PHE A 6 -42.20 17.92 31.93
N MET A 7 -40.96 17.95 31.47
CA MET A 7 -40.07 16.80 31.48
C MET A 7 -39.64 16.52 32.92
N ASN A 8 -40.04 15.36 33.45
CA ASN A 8 -39.69 14.92 34.80
C ASN A 8 -38.16 14.78 34.90
N ARG A 9 -37.53 15.29 35.98
CA ARG A 9 -36.07 15.22 36.16
C ARG A 9 -35.55 13.78 36.00
N LYS A 10 -36.34 12.78 36.42
CA LYS A 10 -36.02 11.35 36.25
C LYS A 10 -36.03 10.88 34.78
N THR A 11 -36.95 11.38 33.95
CA THR A 11 -36.98 11.03 32.51
C THR A 11 -35.87 11.74 31.75
N PHE A 12 -35.46 12.93 32.20
CA PHE A 12 -34.28 13.63 31.66
C PHE A 12 -32.98 12.86 31.91
N PHE A 13 -32.79 12.31 33.12
CA PHE A 13 -31.60 11.49 33.45
C PHE A 13 -31.60 10.11 32.76
N VAL A 14 -32.77 9.47 32.56
CA VAL A 14 -32.88 8.21 31.79
C VAL A 14 -32.60 8.46 30.30
N GLY A 15 -33.09 9.57 29.73
CA GLY A 15 -32.76 9.98 28.37
C GLY A 15 -31.27 10.24 28.16
N LEU A 16 -30.60 10.88 29.12
CA LEU A 16 -29.15 11.10 29.09
C LEU A 16 -28.35 9.79 29.17
N ALA A 17 -28.81 8.83 29.98
CA ALA A 17 -28.15 7.53 30.14
C ALA A 17 -28.23 6.66 28.88
N ILE A 18 -29.34 6.73 28.13
CA ILE A 18 -29.48 6.04 26.84
C ILE A 18 -28.59 6.71 25.78
N LEU A 19 -28.46 8.04 25.78
CA LEU A 19 -27.55 8.76 24.88
C LEU A 19 -26.08 8.44 25.16
N ALA A 20 -25.70 8.24 26.43
CA ALA A 20 -24.34 7.85 26.82
C ALA A 20 -24.03 6.37 26.51
N LEU A 21 -25.04 5.49 26.43
CA LEU A 21 -24.87 4.10 25.99
C LEU A 21 -24.69 3.95 24.46
N LEU A 22 -25.07 4.99 23.71
CA LEU A 22 -24.79 5.13 22.28
C LEU A 22 -23.42 5.79 22.03
N TRP A 23 -22.50 5.69 22.99
CA TRP A 23 -21.10 6.06 22.78
C TRP A 23 -20.62 5.35 21.52
N PRO A 24 -20.11 6.08 20.51
CA PRO A 24 -19.71 5.43 19.29
C PRO A 24 -18.60 4.43 19.65
N LEU A 25 -18.78 3.16 19.26
CA LEU A 25 -17.65 2.28 19.09
C LEU A 25 -16.78 2.97 18.03
N ALA A 26 -15.80 3.75 18.47
CA ALA A 26 -14.75 4.25 17.61
C ALA A 26 -14.01 3.02 17.12
N THR A 27 -14.46 2.49 15.99
CA THR A 27 -13.73 1.48 15.27
C THR A 27 -12.44 2.17 14.85
N PHE A 28 -11.34 1.84 15.51
CA PHE A 28 -10.02 2.09 14.96
C PHE A 28 -9.98 1.29 13.66
N VAL A 29 -10.30 1.94 12.55
CA VAL A 29 -10.01 1.40 11.23
C VAL A 29 -8.49 1.41 11.17
N GLN A 30 -7.89 0.25 11.44
CA GLN A 30 -6.48 0.00 11.16
C GLN A 30 -6.35 0.03 9.63
N ALA A 31 -6.11 1.23 9.09
CA ALA A 31 -5.60 1.38 7.75
C ALA A 31 -4.14 0.95 7.81
N HIS A 32 -3.93 -0.35 7.67
CA HIS A 32 -2.60 -0.85 7.36
C HIS A 32 -2.33 -0.55 5.89
N MET A 33 -1.13 -0.08 5.59
CA MET A 33 -0.65 0.11 4.23
C MET A 33 -0.84 -1.16 3.37
N LYS A 34 -1.42 -1.01 2.18
CA LYS A 34 -1.59 -2.10 1.20
C LYS A 34 -0.99 -1.70 -0.14
N ILE A 35 -0.59 -2.71 -0.93
CA ILE A 35 -0.30 -2.55 -2.35
C ILE A 35 -1.62 -2.65 -3.12
N GLU A 36 -1.95 -1.62 -3.89
CA GLU A 36 -3.11 -1.59 -4.79
C GLU A 36 -2.76 -2.15 -6.17
N LYS A 37 -1.55 -1.85 -6.65
CA LYS A 37 -1.07 -2.20 -7.98
C LYS A 37 0.46 -2.25 -8.00
N THR A 38 1.01 -3.02 -8.93
CA THR A 38 2.43 -3.01 -9.27
C THR A 38 2.65 -2.67 -10.74
N GLN A 39 3.82 -2.10 -11.05
CA GLN A 39 4.30 -1.94 -12.42
C GLN A 39 5.77 -2.42 -12.47
N PRO A 40 6.11 -3.47 -13.25
CA PRO A 40 5.21 -4.36 -13.99
C PRO A 40 4.11 -4.98 -13.12
N ALA A 41 2.95 -5.24 -13.72
CA ALA A 41 1.84 -5.85 -13.00
C ALA A 41 2.17 -7.31 -12.64
N ASP A 42 1.73 -7.75 -11.46
CA ASP A 42 2.00 -9.11 -10.97
C ASP A 42 1.50 -10.18 -11.95
N GLY A 43 2.33 -11.20 -12.16
CA GLY A 43 2.09 -12.32 -13.05
C GLY A 43 2.20 -11.99 -14.55
N THR A 44 2.46 -10.74 -14.93
CA THR A 44 2.46 -10.36 -16.36
C THR A 44 3.74 -10.72 -17.08
N THR A 45 3.64 -10.86 -18.41
CA THR A 45 4.78 -10.95 -19.31
C THR A 45 4.95 -9.61 -20.04
N VAL A 46 6.16 -9.05 -20.00
CA VAL A 46 6.52 -7.79 -20.66
C VAL A 46 7.47 -8.08 -21.82
N SER A 47 7.31 -7.35 -22.92
CA SER A 47 8.10 -7.58 -24.15
C SER A 47 9.34 -6.69 -24.30
N ALA A 48 9.52 -5.76 -23.36
CA ALA A 48 10.65 -4.86 -23.26
C ALA A 48 11.09 -4.76 -21.79
N ALA A 49 12.39 -4.59 -21.56
CA ALA A 49 12.94 -4.43 -20.23
C ALA A 49 12.33 -3.18 -19.56
N PRO A 50 11.65 -3.32 -18.40
CA PRO A 50 11.16 -2.16 -17.65
C PRO A 50 12.33 -1.29 -17.19
N THR A 51 12.11 0.02 -17.11
CA THR A 51 13.11 0.96 -16.57
C THR A 51 13.01 1.14 -15.06
N SER A 52 11.90 0.71 -14.45
CA SER A 52 11.65 0.86 -13.02
C SER A 52 10.68 -0.20 -12.50
N ILE A 53 10.75 -0.46 -11.20
CA ILE A 53 9.70 -1.10 -10.41
C ILE A 53 8.89 -0.01 -9.72
N GLN A 54 7.56 -0.09 -9.79
CA GLN A 54 6.66 0.81 -9.08
C GLN A 54 5.63 0.03 -8.26
N LEU A 55 5.40 0.50 -7.04
CA LEU A 55 4.41 -0.01 -6.11
C LEU A 55 3.41 1.10 -5.80
N PHE A 56 2.15 0.90 -6.12
CA PHE A 56 1.06 1.81 -5.78
C PHE A 56 0.50 1.40 -4.43
N VAL A 57 0.50 2.33 -3.48
CA VAL A 57 0.19 2.07 -2.07
C VAL A 57 -1.01 2.90 -1.61
N THR A 58 -1.75 2.38 -0.63
CA THR A 58 -2.95 3.07 -0.09
C THR A 58 -2.61 4.32 0.73
N GLU A 59 -1.39 4.40 1.24
CA GLU A 59 -0.90 5.41 2.20
C GLU A 59 0.44 5.97 1.76
N LYS A 60 0.86 7.09 2.38
CA LYS A 60 2.18 7.64 2.14
C LYS A 60 3.25 6.69 2.70
N PRO A 61 4.26 6.31 1.90
CA PRO A 61 5.28 5.38 2.38
C PRO A 61 6.31 6.06 3.28
N ASP A 62 6.69 5.39 4.36
CA ASP A 62 7.88 5.72 5.14
C ASP A 62 9.14 5.19 4.44
N LEU A 63 9.79 6.09 3.71
CA LEU A 63 11.01 5.78 2.94
C LEU A 63 12.21 5.37 3.82
N ALA A 64 12.20 5.64 5.12
CA ALA A 64 13.27 5.20 6.01
C ALA A 64 13.28 3.67 6.17
N VAL A 65 12.11 3.03 6.05
CA VAL A 65 11.95 1.58 6.15
C VAL A 65 11.62 0.92 4.81
N THR A 66 11.28 1.69 3.77
CA THR A 66 10.99 1.17 2.43
C THR A 66 12.22 0.50 1.79
N LYS A 67 12.03 -0.71 1.26
CA LYS A 67 13.02 -1.40 0.41
C LYS A 67 12.33 -2.10 -0.75
N VAL A 68 13.02 -2.16 -1.89
CA VAL A 68 12.60 -2.91 -3.08
C VAL A 68 13.80 -3.74 -3.52
N GLY A 69 13.60 -5.04 -3.73
CA GLY A 69 14.56 -5.98 -4.28
C GLY A 69 14.08 -6.53 -5.62
N LEU A 70 15.03 -6.82 -6.51
CA LEU A 70 14.76 -7.48 -7.79
C LEU A 70 15.75 -8.62 -8.00
N SER A 71 15.22 -9.79 -8.29
CA SER A 71 15.99 -10.98 -8.67
C SER A 71 15.45 -11.55 -9.97
N GLY A 72 16.34 -12.08 -10.79
CA GLY A 72 16.02 -12.67 -12.09
C GLY A 72 16.81 -13.94 -12.35
N PRO A 73 16.80 -14.43 -13.61
CA PRO A 73 17.44 -15.70 -13.98
C PRO A 73 18.95 -15.76 -13.70
N SER A 74 19.62 -14.60 -13.74
CA SER A 74 21.06 -14.46 -13.49
C SER A 74 21.39 -14.05 -12.05
N GLY A 75 20.40 -14.05 -11.14
CA GLY A 75 20.57 -13.61 -9.76
C GLY A 75 20.02 -12.20 -9.50
N LYS A 76 20.59 -11.49 -8.52
CA LYS A 76 20.17 -10.14 -8.14
C LYS A 76 20.35 -9.16 -9.31
N VAL A 77 19.35 -8.32 -9.54
CA VAL A 77 19.45 -7.16 -10.43
C VAL A 77 19.55 -5.90 -9.60
N GLU A 78 20.52 -5.05 -9.94
CA GLU A 78 20.72 -3.80 -9.22
C GLU A 78 19.60 -2.80 -9.50
N LEU A 79 19.17 -2.15 -8.42
CA LEU A 79 18.18 -1.07 -8.41
C LEU A 79 18.83 0.21 -7.86
N GLY A 80 18.37 1.35 -8.34
CA GLY A 80 18.56 2.63 -7.66
C GLY A 80 17.79 2.68 -6.33
N PRO A 81 18.05 3.69 -5.49
CA PRO A 81 17.34 3.84 -4.22
C PRO A 81 15.82 4.00 -4.46
N ALA A 82 15.04 3.31 -3.64
CA ALA A 82 13.59 3.49 -3.61
C ALA A 82 13.26 4.91 -3.15
N HIS A 83 12.35 5.56 -3.85
CA HIS A 83 11.88 6.91 -3.50
C HIS A 83 10.38 7.03 -3.76
N ALA A 84 9.77 8.03 -3.15
CA ALA A 84 8.38 8.36 -3.41
C ALA A 84 8.25 9.10 -4.75
N MET A 85 7.34 8.65 -5.59
CA MET A 85 6.91 9.35 -6.81
C MET A 85 5.49 9.86 -6.58
N GLY A 86 5.35 11.11 -6.17
CA GLY A 86 4.08 11.61 -5.63
C GLY A 86 3.80 11.06 -4.23
N GLU A 87 2.54 11.07 -3.81
CA GLU A 87 2.19 10.74 -2.41
C GLU A 87 2.09 9.24 -2.13
N LYS A 88 1.67 8.46 -3.12
CA LYS A 88 1.19 7.08 -2.94
C LYS A 88 1.82 6.09 -3.92
N THR A 89 3.06 6.37 -4.32
CA THR A 89 3.80 5.48 -5.22
C THR A 89 5.25 5.42 -4.79
N ILE A 90 5.77 4.21 -4.65
CA ILE A 90 7.19 3.92 -4.47
C ILE A 90 7.75 3.57 -5.84
N MET A 91 8.88 4.17 -6.22
CA MET A 91 9.60 3.84 -7.45
C MET A 91 11.06 3.49 -7.15
N ALA A 92 11.56 2.45 -7.80
CA ALA A 92 12.98 2.09 -7.83
C ALA A 92 13.42 1.89 -9.28
N ALA A 93 14.42 2.65 -9.73
CA ALA A 93 14.95 2.52 -11.08
C ALA A 93 15.71 1.21 -11.24
N ILE A 94 15.56 0.53 -12.36
CA ILE A 94 16.35 -0.67 -12.68
C ILE A 94 17.65 -0.20 -13.35
N THR A 95 18.78 -0.47 -12.69
CA THR A 95 20.10 -0.04 -13.18
C THR A 95 20.97 -1.20 -13.63
N GLY A 96 20.62 -2.43 -13.22
CA GLY A 96 21.26 -3.66 -13.69
C GLY A 96 20.71 -4.13 -15.04
N THR A 97 21.51 -4.95 -15.73
CA THR A 97 21.09 -5.60 -16.98
C THR A 97 20.01 -6.64 -16.72
N MET A 98 19.05 -6.72 -17.65
CA MET A 98 18.01 -7.75 -17.64
C MET A 98 18.14 -8.66 -18.86
N VAL A 99 17.83 -9.94 -18.68
CA VAL A 99 17.82 -10.99 -19.70
C VAL A 99 16.43 -11.61 -19.76
N ASP A 100 16.18 -12.38 -20.81
CA ASP A 100 14.94 -13.13 -20.95
C ASP A 100 14.70 -14.05 -19.74
N GLY A 101 13.48 -14.04 -19.20
CA GLY A 101 13.06 -14.96 -18.15
C GLY A 101 12.24 -14.34 -17.02
N LYS A 102 12.05 -15.13 -15.96
CA LYS A 102 11.20 -14.78 -14.82
C LYS A 102 11.95 -13.97 -13.78
N TYR A 103 11.29 -12.92 -13.30
CA TYR A 103 11.74 -12.01 -12.27
C TYR A 103 10.84 -12.09 -11.04
N ALA A 104 11.44 -11.92 -9.86
CA ALA A 104 10.76 -11.77 -8.59
C ALA A 104 11.16 -10.44 -7.95
N VAL A 105 10.15 -9.72 -7.50
CA VAL A 105 10.30 -8.48 -6.74
C VAL A 105 9.88 -8.74 -5.31
N ASP A 106 10.76 -8.45 -4.37
CA ASP A 106 10.43 -8.37 -2.94
C ASP A 106 10.35 -6.90 -2.53
N TRP A 107 9.47 -6.61 -1.57
CA TRP A 107 9.32 -5.26 -1.04
C TRP A 107 8.98 -5.27 0.45
N GLN A 108 9.34 -4.17 1.10
CA GLN A 108 8.82 -3.81 2.41
C GLN A 108 8.58 -2.31 2.48
N THR A 109 7.59 -1.89 3.26
CA THR A 109 7.28 -0.47 3.51
C THR A 109 6.37 -0.34 4.73
N ALA A 110 6.22 0.85 5.28
CA ALA A 110 5.22 1.17 6.30
C ALA A 110 4.44 2.43 5.87
N GLY A 111 3.23 2.57 6.39
CA GLY A 111 2.44 3.80 6.30
C GLY A 111 2.58 4.63 7.58
N ASP A 112 1.62 5.53 7.80
CA ASP A 112 1.63 6.44 8.95
C ASP A 112 1.46 5.70 10.30
N ASP A 113 0.92 4.48 10.28
CA ASP A 113 0.77 3.63 11.47
C ASP A 113 2.06 2.95 11.94
N GLY A 114 3.15 3.05 11.14
CA GLY A 114 4.46 2.50 11.44
C GLY A 114 4.56 0.96 11.34
N HIS A 115 3.49 0.25 10.98
CA HIS A 115 3.55 -1.19 10.83
C HIS A 115 4.20 -1.57 9.50
N VAL A 116 5.37 -2.23 9.58
CA VAL A 116 6.08 -2.71 8.40
C VAL A 116 5.30 -3.85 7.74
N GLN A 117 4.88 -3.61 6.51
CA GLN A 117 4.31 -4.60 5.61
C GLN A 117 5.39 -5.10 4.64
N LYS A 118 5.25 -6.36 4.22
CA LYS A 118 6.14 -7.02 3.27
C LYS A 118 5.33 -7.76 2.24
N GLY A 119 5.90 -7.94 1.07
CA GLY A 119 5.33 -8.81 0.06
C GLY A 119 6.29 -9.10 -1.07
N ALA A 120 5.79 -9.86 -2.03
CA ALA A 120 6.51 -10.19 -3.23
C ALA A 120 5.53 -10.34 -4.40
N PHE A 121 6.02 -10.12 -5.62
CA PHE A 121 5.29 -10.38 -6.84
C PHE A 121 6.26 -10.83 -7.94
N THR A 122 5.73 -11.33 -9.06
CA THR A 122 6.57 -11.81 -10.17
C THR A 122 6.16 -11.21 -11.51
N PHE A 123 7.09 -11.16 -12.45
CA PHE A 123 6.79 -10.88 -13.86
C PHE A 123 7.78 -11.63 -14.75
N THR A 124 7.47 -11.77 -16.03
CA THR A 124 8.36 -12.41 -17.02
C THR A 124 8.77 -11.39 -18.05
N LEU A 125 10.07 -11.30 -18.35
CA LEU A 125 10.58 -10.52 -19.48
C LEU A 125 10.76 -11.47 -20.66
N THR A 126 10.08 -11.18 -21.77
CA THR A 126 10.30 -11.84 -23.06
C THR A 126 10.85 -10.82 -24.05
N LEU A 127 12.16 -10.77 -24.23
CA LEU A 127 12.77 -9.83 -25.17
C LEU A 127 12.34 -10.22 -26.60
N LYS A 128 11.65 -9.30 -27.29
CA LYS A 128 11.41 -9.48 -28.72
C LYS A 128 12.76 -9.60 -29.42
N LYS A 129 13.01 -10.73 -30.08
CA LYS A 129 14.09 -10.82 -31.07
C LYS A 129 13.78 -9.80 -32.15
N GLY A 130 14.75 -8.93 -32.43
CA GLY A 130 14.62 -7.91 -33.47
C GLY A 130 14.17 -8.55 -34.78
N GLU A 131 13.14 -7.97 -35.38
CA GLU A 131 12.77 -8.17 -36.78
C GLU A 131 13.69 -7.33 -37.67
#